data_AF-A0A2R6LE54-F1
#
_entry.id   AF-A0A2R6LE54-F1
#
_cell.length_a   1.000
_cell.length_b   1.000
_cell.length_c   1.000
_cell.angle_alpha   90.00
_cell.angle_beta   90.00
_cell.angle_gamma   90.00
#
_symmetry.space_group_name_H-M   'P 1'
#
loop_
_entity.id
_entity.type
_entity.pdbx_description
1 polymer ?
#
loop_
_entity_poly.entity_id
_entity_poly.type
_entity_poly.pdbx_seq_one_letter_code
_entity_poly.pdbx_strand_id
1 'polypeptide(L)'
;MEWCYRTVEGVSRTFAVTIDELAEPTARRVCVGYLLCRVADTIEDAAAVPPETQHELAVVADAPRVVRSFRALDADARAAVLPHVTDLVDGMADFVDRYAEDGGLRIHTYEELEEYCDYAAGTVGRLVTDLVFPPEAVDDDLRADAQAFALLLQLVNVAKDVAGDYREENNVYLPADWLDEEGLAPDAV
;
A
#
# COMPACT_ATOMS: atom_id res chain seq x y z
N MET A 1 -8.37 6.61 -18.93
CA MET A 1 -6.99 6.93 -18.54
C MET A 1 -6.89 8.26 -17.82
N GLU A 2 -7.33 9.38 -18.38
CA GLU A 2 -7.25 10.69 -17.70
C GLU A 2 -7.77 10.68 -16.25
N TRP A 3 -8.93 10.05 -16.02
CA TRP A 3 -9.44 9.88 -14.65
C TRP A 3 -8.49 9.11 -13.74
N CYS A 4 -7.86 8.03 -14.21
CA CYS A 4 -6.93 7.25 -13.40
C CYS A 4 -5.74 8.10 -12.95
N TYR A 5 -5.14 8.86 -13.87
CA TYR A 5 -4.04 9.76 -13.52
C TYR A 5 -4.46 10.83 -12.51
N ARG A 6 -5.61 11.47 -12.72
CA ARG A 6 -6.16 12.44 -11.75
C ARG A 6 -6.46 11.82 -10.39
N THR A 7 -6.94 10.58 -10.36
CA THR A 7 -7.19 9.86 -9.11
C THR A 7 -5.89 9.59 -8.37
N VAL A 8 -4.83 9.12 -9.07
CA VAL A 8 -3.51 8.90 -8.46
C VAL A 8 -2.95 10.20 -7.88
N GLU A 9 -3.04 11.31 -8.60
CA GLU A 9 -2.61 12.63 -8.11
C GLU A 9 -3.33 13.02 -6.80
N GLY A 10 -4.61 12.67 -6.69
CA GLY A 10 -5.42 12.93 -5.52
C GLY A 10 -5.09 12.05 -4.30
N VAL A 11 -4.70 10.79 -4.50
CA VAL A 11 -4.40 9.85 -3.40
C VAL A 11 -2.91 9.69 -3.09
N SER A 12 -2.02 10.06 -4.01
CA SER A 12 -0.57 10.01 -3.81
C SER A 12 0.17 11.00 -4.71
N ARG A 13 0.25 12.25 -4.24
CA ARG A 13 0.88 13.36 -4.98
C ARG A 13 2.32 13.06 -5.40
N THR A 14 3.12 12.48 -4.51
CA THR A 14 4.53 12.20 -4.80
C THR A 14 4.68 11.07 -5.81
N PHE A 15 3.85 10.02 -5.70
CA PHE A 15 3.92 8.90 -6.63
C PHE A 15 3.38 9.26 -8.02
N ALA A 16 2.40 10.17 -8.10
CA ALA A 16 1.90 10.71 -9.36
C ALA A 16 3.03 11.34 -10.19
N VAL A 17 3.91 12.12 -9.56
CA VAL A 17 5.08 12.72 -10.22
C VAL A 17 6.00 11.64 -10.80
N THR A 18 6.25 10.56 -10.06
CA THR A 18 7.07 9.44 -10.56
C THR A 18 6.44 8.75 -11.76
N ILE A 19 5.10 8.61 -11.77
CA ILE A 19 4.37 8.02 -12.90
C ILE A 19 4.47 8.90 -14.15
N ASP A 20 4.44 10.23 -14.00
CA ASP A 20 4.53 11.17 -15.13
C ASP A 20 5.88 11.12 -15.86
N GLU A 21 6.95 10.66 -15.19
CA GLU A 21 8.28 10.48 -15.78
C GLU A 21 8.41 9.18 -16.60
N LEU A 22 7.44 8.25 -16.48
CA LEU A 22 7.47 6.98 -17.21
C LEU A 22 6.95 7.17 -18.64
N ALA A 23 7.58 6.49 -19.60
CA ALA A 23 7.07 6.42 -20.96
C ALA A 23 5.82 5.52 -21.05
N GLU A 24 4.91 5.82 -21.98
CA GLU A 24 3.84 4.88 -22.34
C GLU A 24 4.42 3.67 -23.09
N PRO A 25 3.93 2.43 -22.84
CA PRO A 25 2.75 2.09 -22.04
C PRO A 25 2.99 1.88 -20.53
N THR A 26 4.23 2.01 -20.04
CA THR A 26 4.62 1.70 -18.65
C THR A 26 3.91 2.61 -17.65
N ALA A 27 3.83 3.93 -17.91
CA ALA A 27 3.10 4.87 -17.06
C ALA A 27 1.66 4.43 -16.80
N ARG A 28 0.94 4.01 -17.85
CA ARG A 28 -0.43 3.49 -17.73
C ARG A 28 -0.50 2.22 -16.91
N ARG A 29 0.43 1.28 -17.13
CA ARG A 29 0.44 0.00 -16.41
C ARG A 29 0.64 0.23 -14.92
N VAL A 30 1.64 1.05 -14.54
CA VAL A 30 1.92 1.40 -13.14
C VAL A 30 0.75 2.16 -12.51
N CYS A 31 0.21 3.16 -13.19
CA CYS A 31 -0.95 3.93 -12.70
C CYS A 31 -2.15 3.04 -12.37
N VAL A 32 -2.50 2.12 -13.27
CA VAL A 32 -3.65 1.23 -13.06
C VAL A 32 -3.36 0.15 -12.03
N GLY A 33 -2.15 -0.42 -12.00
CA GLY A 33 -1.74 -1.38 -10.98
C GLY A 33 -1.78 -0.77 -9.58
N TYR A 34 -1.22 0.42 -9.42
CA TYR A 34 -1.24 1.16 -8.15
C TYR A 34 -2.66 1.48 -7.66
N LEU A 35 -3.55 1.94 -8.55
CA LEU A 35 -4.94 2.17 -8.17
C LEU A 35 -5.64 0.89 -7.73
N LEU A 36 -5.28 -0.27 -8.29
CA LEU A 36 -5.86 -1.53 -7.87
C LEU A 36 -5.39 -1.94 -6.45
N CYS A 37 -4.10 -1.74 -6.15
CA CYS A 37 -3.58 -1.85 -4.78
C CYS A 37 -4.27 -0.88 -3.83
N ARG A 38 -4.42 0.40 -4.22
CA ARG A 38 -5.06 1.42 -3.36
C ARG A 38 -6.55 1.13 -3.10
N VAL A 39 -7.27 0.50 -4.04
CA VAL A 39 -8.64 0.03 -3.77
C VAL A 39 -8.64 -1.01 -2.64
N ALA A 40 -7.71 -1.96 -2.66
CA ALA A 40 -7.63 -3.01 -1.65
C ALA A 40 -7.27 -2.43 -0.27
N ASP A 41 -6.22 -1.62 -0.24
CA ASP A 41 -5.71 -0.91 0.93
C ASP A 41 -6.80 -0.06 1.59
N THR A 42 -7.52 0.78 0.83
CA THR A 42 -8.59 1.62 1.40
C THR A 42 -9.82 0.81 1.89
N ILE A 43 -10.08 -0.38 1.34
CA ILE A 43 -11.15 -1.24 1.87
C ILE A 43 -10.80 -1.74 3.28
N GLU A 44 -9.51 -1.97 3.55
CA GLU A 44 -9.01 -2.36 4.85
C GLU A 44 -9.12 -1.21 5.86
N ASP A 45 -8.56 -0.03 5.53
CA ASP A 45 -8.66 1.18 6.36
C ASP A 45 -10.12 1.52 6.74
N ALA A 46 -11.06 1.31 5.81
CA ALA A 46 -12.47 1.63 6.00
C ALA A 46 -13.20 0.72 7.00
N ALA A 47 -12.61 -0.40 7.43
CA ALA A 47 -13.22 -1.29 8.42
C ALA A 47 -13.33 -0.64 9.82
N ALA A 48 -12.55 0.42 10.10
CA ALA A 48 -12.45 1.04 11.41
C ALA A 48 -13.03 2.48 11.55
N VAL A 49 -13.38 3.21 10.46
CA VAL A 49 -13.63 4.68 10.54
C VAL A 49 -14.87 5.21 9.76
N PRO A 50 -15.57 6.26 10.26
CA PRO A 50 -16.65 6.97 9.54
C PRO A 50 -16.16 7.72 8.27
N PRO A 51 -17.06 8.08 7.34
CA PRO A 51 -16.69 8.47 5.98
C PRO A 51 -16.25 9.94 5.87
N GLU A 52 -15.00 10.26 6.19
CA GLU A 52 -14.51 11.65 6.07
C GLU A 52 -13.28 11.90 5.18
N THR A 53 -12.75 10.90 4.45
CA THR A 53 -11.79 11.16 3.36
C THR A 53 -12.41 10.96 1.97
N GLN A 54 -12.87 12.05 1.35
CA GLN A 54 -13.57 12.01 0.04
C GLN A 54 -12.74 11.35 -1.08
N HIS A 55 -11.40 11.45 -1.05
CA HIS A 55 -10.55 10.93 -2.12
C HIS A 55 -10.28 9.43 -2.00
N GLU A 56 -10.10 8.91 -0.80
CA GLU A 56 -9.85 7.49 -0.55
C GLU A 56 -11.13 6.69 -0.80
N LEU A 57 -12.25 7.16 -0.25
CA LEU A 57 -13.57 6.59 -0.55
C LEU A 57 -13.92 6.72 -2.03
N ALA A 58 -13.44 7.73 -2.75
CA ALA A 58 -13.66 7.83 -4.19
C ALA A 58 -12.97 6.70 -4.96
N VAL A 59 -11.78 6.25 -4.54
CA VAL A 59 -11.09 5.11 -5.17
C VAL A 59 -11.91 3.83 -5.02
N VAL A 60 -12.44 3.57 -3.81
CA VAL A 60 -13.31 2.40 -3.55
C VAL A 60 -14.66 2.55 -4.29
N ALA A 61 -15.28 3.72 -4.26
CA ALA A 61 -16.55 3.98 -4.95
C ALA A 61 -16.42 3.78 -6.48
N ASP A 62 -15.27 4.12 -7.05
CA ASP A 62 -14.95 3.90 -8.46
C ASP A 62 -14.16 2.60 -8.72
N ALA A 63 -14.10 1.66 -7.77
CA ALA A 63 -13.44 0.36 -7.98
C ALA A 63 -13.87 -0.35 -9.29
N PRO A 64 -15.16 -0.34 -9.71
CA PRO A 64 -15.56 -0.91 -11.01
C PRO A 64 -14.84 -0.26 -12.21
N ARG A 65 -14.50 1.03 -12.11
CA ARG A 65 -13.76 1.77 -13.14
C ARG A 65 -12.27 1.40 -13.12
N VAL A 66 -11.67 1.24 -11.95
CA VAL A 66 -10.29 0.75 -11.81
C VAL A 66 -10.17 -0.65 -12.41
N VAL A 67 -11.07 -1.58 -12.03
CA VAL A 67 -11.11 -2.95 -12.56
C VAL A 67 -11.32 -2.98 -14.08
N ARG A 68 -12.19 -2.11 -14.62
CA ARG A 68 -12.36 -2.01 -16.08
C ARG A 68 -11.09 -1.54 -16.77
N SER A 69 -10.36 -0.58 -16.17
CA SER A 69 -9.10 -0.06 -16.71
C SER A 69 -8.02 -1.13 -16.66
N PHE A 70 -7.94 -1.89 -15.58
CA PHE A 70 -7.07 -3.07 -15.43
C PHE A 70 -7.35 -4.13 -16.50
N ARG A 71 -8.62 -4.49 -16.70
CA ARG A 71 -9.01 -5.46 -17.74
C ARG A 71 -8.63 -5.01 -19.15
N ALA A 72 -8.54 -3.70 -19.39
CA ALA A 72 -8.15 -3.12 -20.67
C ALA A 72 -6.63 -3.05 -20.91
N LEU A 73 -5.79 -3.37 -19.92
CA LEU A 73 -4.35 -3.50 -20.11
C LEU A 73 -4.00 -4.69 -21.02
N ASP A 74 -2.75 -4.76 -21.50
CA ASP A 74 -2.26 -5.94 -22.20
C ASP A 74 -2.12 -7.16 -21.26
N ALA A 75 -1.97 -8.35 -21.84
CA ALA A 75 -1.94 -9.59 -21.07
C ALA A 75 -0.75 -9.67 -20.11
N ASP A 76 0.41 -9.17 -20.52
CA ASP A 76 1.64 -9.22 -19.73
C ASP A 76 1.48 -8.32 -18.50
N ALA A 77 0.98 -7.10 -18.68
CA ALA A 77 0.67 -6.21 -17.56
C ALA A 77 -0.36 -6.82 -16.59
N ARG A 78 -1.40 -7.48 -17.09
CA ARG A 78 -2.38 -8.15 -16.21
C ARG A 78 -1.76 -9.30 -15.42
N ALA A 79 -0.89 -10.08 -16.06
CA ALA A 79 -0.20 -11.19 -15.42
C ALA A 79 0.81 -10.72 -14.37
N ALA A 80 1.46 -9.58 -14.60
CA ALA A 80 2.38 -8.96 -13.64
C ALA A 80 1.64 -8.36 -12.43
N VAL A 81 0.47 -7.75 -12.63
CA VAL A 81 -0.25 -7.04 -11.55
C VAL A 81 -0.95 -7.99 -10.56
N LEU A 82 -1.58 -9.06 -11.06
CA LEU A 82 -2.49 -9.88 -10.25
C LEU A 82 -1.82 -10.51 -9.02
N PRO A 83 -0.63 -11.14 -9.11
CA PRO A 83 0.00 -11.76 -7.96
C PRO A 83 0.22 -10.76 -6.82
N HIS A 84 0.77 -9.59 -7.13
CA HIS A 84 1.08 -8.56 -6.12
C HIS A 84 -0.16 -7.97 -5.45
N VAL A 85 -1.25 -7.81 -6.19
CA VAL A 85 -2.53 -7.37 -5.62
C VAL A 85 -3.14 -8.44 -4.73
N THR A 86 -3.03 -9.71 -5.12
CA THR A 86 -3.49 -10.83 -4.30
C THR A 86 -2.67 -10.94 -3.01
N ASP A 87 -1.34 -10.88 -3.09
CA ASP A 87 -0.47 -10.93 -1.92
C ASP A 87 -0.74 -9.77 -0.95
N LEU A 88 -1.00 -8.57 -1.46
CA LEU A 88 -1.40 -7.42 -0.63
C LEU A 88 -2.72 -7.70 0.08
N VAL A 89 -3.76 -8.12 -0.65
CA VAL A 89 -5.09 -8.37 -0.07
C VAL A 89 -5.04 -9.47 0.97
N ASP A 90 -4.37 -10.59 0.67
CA ASP A 90 -4.30 -11.74 1.56
C ASP A 90 -3.51 -11.38 2.83
N GLY A 91 -2.36 -10.71 2.69
CA GLY A 91 -1.56 -10.26 3.82
C GLY A 91 -2.29 -9.25 4.72
N MET A 92 -3.02 -8.30 4.12
CA MET A 92 -3.82 -7.34 4.90
C MET A 92 -4.98 -8.00 5.62
N ALA A 93 -5.67 -8.94 4.97
CA ALA A 93 -6.74 -9.71 5.60
C ALA A 93 -6.22 -10.50 6.81
N ASP A 94 -5.03 -11.10 6.70
CA ASP A 94 -4.41 -11.82 7.80
C ASP A 94 -4.11 -10.90 9.01
N PHE A 95 -3.69 -9.65 8.78
CA PHE A 95 -3.46 -8.67 9.85
C PHE A 95 -4.76 -8.20 10.51
N VAL A 96 -5.80 -7.91 9.71
CA VAL A 96 -7.12 -7.56 10.25
C VAL A 96 -7.68 -8.68 11.11
N ASP A 97 -7.60 -9.93 10.63
CA ASP A 97 -8.08 -11.09 11.38
C ASP A 97 -7.27 -11.31 12.67
N ARG A 98 -5.96 -11.03 12.64
CA ARG A 98 -5.06 -11.14 13.81
C ARG A 98 -5.48 -10.19 14.95
N TYR A 99 -5.98 -9.00 14.61
CA TYR A 99 -6.32 -7.93 15.57
C TYR A 99 -7.82 -7.61 15.65
N ALA A 100 -8.67 -8.52 15.19
CA ALA A 100 -10.12 -8.31 15.11
C ALA A 100 -10.79 -8.02 16.47
N GLU A 101 -10.19 -8.46 17.58
CA GLU A 101 -10.70 -8.24 18.94
C GLU A 101 -10.18 -6.94 19.59
N ASP A 102 -9.10 -6.34 19.05
CA ASP A 102 -8.44 -5.16 19.61
C ASP A 102 -9.02 -3.83 19.09
N GLY A 103 -9.84 -3.91 18.04
CA GLY A 103 -10.46 -2.75 17.41
C GLY A 103 -9.50 -1.87 16.61
N GLY A 104 -8.31 -2.39 16.30
CA GLY A 104 -7.26 -1.77 15.49
C GLY A 104 -5.94 -2.53 15.66
N LEU A 105 -5.00 -2.33 14.73
CA LEU A 105 -3.72 -3.04 14.67
C LEU A 105 -2.84 -2.76 15.90
N ARG A 106 -2.20 -3.79 16.46
CA ARG A 106 -1.34 -3.68 17.66
C ARG A 106 -0.01 -4.40 17.44
N ILE A 107 0.83 -3.84 16.57
CA ILE A 107 2.11 -4.45 16.20
C ILE A 107 2.99 -4.66 17.43
N HIS A 108 3.51 -5.87 17.60
CA HIS A 108 4.23 -6.25 18.82
C HIS A 108 5.74 -6.09 18.71
N THR A 109 6.32 -6.45 17.57
CA THR A 109 7.77 -6.44 17.35
C THR A 109 8.14 -5.77 16.04
N TYR A 110 9.42 -5.42 15.90
CA TYR A 110 9.93 -4.88 14.64
C TYR A 110 9.79 -5.86 13.47
N GLU A 111 9.96 -7.16 13.70
CA GLU A 111 9.80 -8.17 12.64
C GLU A 111 8.35 -8.23 12.14
N GLU A 112 7.37 -8.06 13.03
CA GLU A 112 5.96 -7.96 12.63
C GLU A 112 5.68 -6.64 11.89
N LEU A 113 6.31 -5.53 12.28
CA LEU A 113 6.24 -4.28 11.52
C LEU A 113 6.81 -4.45 10.11
N GLU A 114 7.94 -5.13 9.97
CA GLU A 114 8.52 -5.44 8.66
C GLU A 114 7.61 -6.34 7.83
N GLU A 115 6.98 -7.35 8.43
CA GLU A 115 5.98 -8.20 7.78
C GLU A 115 4.80 -7.36 7.25
N TYR A 116 4.22 -6.50 8.09
CA TYR A 116 3.14 -5.60 7.71
C TYR A 116 3.57 -4.68 6.56
N CYS A 117 4.76 -4.07 6.65
CA CYS A 117 5.28 -3.18 5.63
C CYS A 117 5.58 -3.90 4.30
N ASP A 118 5.96 -5.18 4.33
CA ASP A 118 6.15 -5.97 3.11
C ASP A 118 4.82 -6.17 2.37
N TYR A 119 3.72 -6.44 3.09
CA TYR A 119 2.40 -6.50 2.47
C TYR A 119 1.92 -5.13 1.98
N ALA A 120 2.03 -4.08 2.80
CA ALA A 120 1.53 -2.73 2.50
C ALA A 120 2.25 -2.06 1.33
N ALA A 121 3.58 -2.12 1.34
CA ALA A 121 4.42 -1.38 0.42
C ALA A 121 5.34 -2.29 -0.40
N GLY A 122 5.84 -3.38 0.18
CA GLY A 122 6.72 -4.33 -0.52
C GLY A 122 6.08 -4.92 -1.77
N THR A 123 4.81 -5.31 -1.69
CA THR A 123 4.01 -5.79 -2.84
C THR A 123 3.92 -4.73 -3.95
N VAL A 124 3.71 -3.46 -3.59
CA VAL A 124 3.68 -2.34 -4.55
C VAL A 124 5.06 -2.09 -5.16
N GLY A 125 6.13 -2.21 -4.36
CA GLY A 125 7.51 -2.13 -4.84
C GLY A 125 7.82 -3.21 -5.88
N ARG A 126 7.48 -4.47 -5.58
CA ARG A 126 7.62 -5.61 -6.52
C ARG A 126 6.79 -5.42 -7.79
N LEU A 127 5.55 -4.96 -7.64
CA LEU A 127 4.67 -4.61 -8.75
C LEU A 127 5.30 -3.58 -9.70
N VAL A 128 5.82 -2.48 -9.16
CA VAL A 128 6.45 -1.43 -9.96
C VAL A 128 7.68 -1.96 -10.66
N THR A 129 8.53 -2.71 -9.96
CA THR A 129 9.74 -3.32 -10.53
C THR A 129 9.40 -4.22 -11.72
N ASP A 130 8.43 -5.13 -11.58
CA ASP A 130 8.02 -6.06 -12.64
C ASP A 130 7.36 -5.37 -13.84
N LEU A 131 6.78 -4.19 -13.64
CA LEU A 131 6.15 -3.41 -14.72
C LEU A 131 7.14 -2.49 -15.46
N VAL A 132 8.17 -2.00 -14.77
CA VAL A 132 9.15 -1.05 -15.30
C VAL A 132 10.30 -1.77 -15.99
N PHE A 133 10.78 -2.87 -15.42
CA PHE A 133 11.94 -3.59 -15.91
C PHE A 133 11.52 -4.86 -16.66
N PRO A 134 12.23 -5.20 -17.75
CA PRO A 134 12.03 -6.51 -18.37
C PRO A 134 12.55 -7.61 -17.43
N PRO A 135 11.96 -8.82 -17.42
CA PRO A 135 12.29 -9.87 -16.45
C PRO A 135 13.78 -10.23 -16.37
N GLU A 136 14.49 -10.19 -17.50
CA GLU A 136 15.92 -10.46 -17.58
C GLU A 136 16.82 -9.40 -16.92
N ALA A 137 16.28 -8.20 -16.67
CA ALA A 137 16.99 -7.12 -15.97
C ALA A 137 16.70 -7.12 -14.46
N VAL A 138 15.80 -7.97 -13.97
CA VAL A 138 15.44 -8.08 -12.56
C VAL A 138 16.23 -9.22 -11.91
N ASP A 139 17.40 -8.88 -11.39
CA ASP A 139 18.22 -9.77 -10.58
C ASP A 139 17.86 -9.69 -9.08
N ASP A 140 18.57 -10.48 -8.26
CA ASP A 140 18.31 -10.57 -6.82
C ASP A 140 18.66 -9.27 -6.09
N ASP A 141 19.67 -8.55 -6.56
CA ASP A 141 20.09 -7.27 -5.97
C ASP A 141 19.02 -6.20 -6.22
N LEU A 142 18.49 -6.09 -7.45
CA LEU A 142 17.40 -5.15 -7.75
C LEU A 142 16.13 -5.48 -6.96
N ARG A 143 15.82 -6.77 -6.75
CA ARG A 143 14.67 -7.18 -5.90
C ARG A 143 14.87 -6.75 -4.46
N ALA A 144 16.06 -7.00 -3.91
CA ALA A 144 16.40 -6.61 -2.54
C ALA A 144 16.34 -5.09 -2.36
N ASP A 145 16.90 -4.33 -3.30
CA ASP A 145 16.85 -2.86 -3.29
C ASP A 145 15.41 -2.34 -3.39
N ALA A 146 14.58 -2.91 -4.27
CA ALA A 146 13.18 -2.51 -4.40
C ALA A 146 12.38 -2.78 -3.11
N GLN A 147 12.62 -3.92 -2.46
CA GLN A 147 11.99 -4.26 -1.18
C GLN A 147 12.45 -3.31 -0.07
N ALA A 148 13.75 -3.08 0.07
CA ALA A 148 14.30 -2.16 1.06
C ALA A 148 13.82 -0.72 0.84
N PHE A 149 13.70 -0.28 -0.42
CA PHE A 149 13.18 1.03 -0.77
C PHE A 149 11.70 1.17 -0.38
N ALA A 150 10.88 0.16 -0.69
CA ALA A 150 9.47 0.16 -0.30
C ALA A 150 9.28 0.17 1.22
N LEU A 151 10.04 -0.68 1.94
CA LEU A 151 10.06 -0.72 3.40
C LEU A 151 10.43 0.65 3.98
N LEU A 152 11.49 1.28 3.49
CA LEU A 152 11.90 2.62 3.94
C LEU A 152 10.79 3.65 3.80
N LEU A 153 10.11 3.69 2.65
CA LEU A 153 9.01 4.63 2.43
C LEU A 153 7.86 4.38 3.41
N GLN A 154 7.54 3.13 3.70
CA GLN A 154 6.46 2.78 4.62
C GLN A 154 6.81 3.09 6.08
N LEU A 155 8.05 2.77 6.50
CA LEU A 155 8.52 3.12 7.84
C LEU A 155 8.52 4.65 8.07
N VAL A 156 8.81 5.44 7.03
CA VAL A 156 8.69 6.90 7.11
C VAL A 156 7.23 7.33 7.31
N ASN A 157 6.26 6.69 6.65
CA ASN A 157 4.84 6.98 6.88
C ASN A 157 4.42 6.60 8.30
N VAL A 158 4.73 5.37 8.73
CA VAL A 158 4.48 4.90 10.11
C VAL A 158 5.03 5.87 11.14
N ALA A 159 6.27 6.34 10.98
CA ALA A 159 6.87 7.29 11.92
C ALA A 159 6.25 8.70 11.86
N LYS A 160 5.75 9.12 10.69
CA LYS A 160 5.19 10.45 10.46
C LYS A 160 3.74 10.55 10.94
N ASP A 161 2.98 9.45 10.82
CA ASP A 161 1.52 9.43 10.97
C ASP A 161 1.04 8.78 12.28
N VAL A 162 1.94 8.28 13.14
CA VAL A 162 1.67 7.64 14.46
C VAL A 162 0.41 8.15 15.19
N ALA A 163 0.35 9.47 15.44
CA ALA A 163 -0.73 10.06 16.24
C ALA A 163 -2.06 10.20 15.47
N GLY A 164 -2.01 10.26 14.14
CA GLY A 164 -3.17 10.23 13.27
C GLY A 164 -3.77 8.82 13.23
N ASP A 165 -2.93 7.83 12.95
CA ASP A 165 -3.30 6.41 12.90
C ASP A 165 -4.02 5.96 14.19
N TYR A 166 -3.50 6.37 15.36
CA TYR A 166 -4.16 6.04 16.62
C TYR A 166 -5.49 6.77 16.82
N ARG A 167 -5.58 8.08 16.52
CA ARG A 167 -6.77 8.87 16.84
C ARG A 167 -7.92 8.65 15.88
N GLU A 168 -7.60 8.39 14.62
CA GLU A 168 -8.57 8.30 13.53
C GLU A 168 -9.00 6.84 13.32
N GLU A 169 -8.05 5.90 13.38
CA GLU A 169 -8.27 4.49 13.05
C GLU A 169 -8.10 3.54 14.24
N ASN A 170 -7.68 4.06 15.40
CA ASN A 170 -7.33 3.25 16.56
C ASN A 170 -6.23 2.22 16.24
N ASN A 171 -5.35 2.50 15.27
CA ASN A 171 -4.22 1.66 14.87
C ASN A 171 -2.93 2.09 15.60
N VAL A 172 -2.08 1.13 15.98
CA VAL A 172 -0.75 1.37 16.55
C VAL A 172 0.26 0.48 15.82
N TYR A 173 1.01 1.11 14.91
CA TYR A 173 2.05 0.45 14.11
C TYR A 173 3.42 0.42 14.78
N LEU A 174 3.66 1.31 15.75
CA LEU A 174 4.89 1.26 16.53
C LEU A 174 4.92 -0.04 17.34
N PRO A 175 6.01 -0.84 17.25
CA PRO A 175 6.16 -2.06 18.03
C PRO A 175 5.97 -1.84 19.53
N ALA A 176 5.16 -2.69 20.15
CA ALA A 176 4.88 -2.62 21.58
C ALA A 176 6.14 -2.72 22.44
N ASP A 177 7.13 -3.51 22.03
CA ASP A 177 8.42 -3.61 22.72
C ASP A 177 9.17 -2.27 22.76
N TRP A 178 9.11 -1.47 21.70
CA TRP A 178 9.68 -0.12 21.67
C TRP A 178 8.96 0.84 22.61
N LEU A 179 7.62 0.73 22.70
CA LEU A 179 6.83 1.54 23.63
C LEU A 179 7.16 1.18 25.09
N ASP A 180 7.28 -0.11 25.38
CA ASP A 180 7.61 -0.63 26.71
C ASP A 180 9.00 -0.17 27.17
N GLU A 181 9.99 -0.13 26.26
CA GLU A 181 11.34 0.38 26.54
C GLU A 181 11.34 1.85 27.00
N GLU A 182 10.43 2.65 26.46
CA GLU A 182 10.25 4.06 26.81
C GLU A 182 9.20 4.27 27.92
N GLY A 183 8.60 3.19 28.43
CA GLY A 183 7.56 3.23 29.47
C GLY A 183 6.26 3.90 29.01
N LEU A 184 5.96 3.82 27.71
CA LEU A 184 4.78 4.39 27.08
C LEU A 184 3.69 3.34 26.93
N ALA A 185 2.44 3.74 27.17
CA ALA A 185 1.29 2.93 26.83
C ALA A 185 0.86 3.20 25.37
N PRO A 186 0.18 2.25 24.69
CA PRO A 186 -0.27 2.44 23.30
C PRO A 186 -1.20 3.65 23.10
N ASP A 187 -1.94 4.08 24.13
CA ASP A 187 -2.80 5.26 24.08
C ASP A 187 -2.07 6.59 24.33
N ALA A 188 -0.76 6.53 24.58
CA ALA A 188 0.11 7.68 24.82
C ALA A 188 0.88 8.15 23.56
N VAL A 189 0.69 7.49 22.42
CA VAL A 189 1.35 7.81 21.14
C VAL A 189 0.70 8.97 20.38
#